data_AF-A0A949QB84-F1
#
_entry.id   AF-A0A949QB84-F1
#
_cell.length_a   1.000
_cell.length_b   1.000
_cell.length_c   1.000
_cell.angle_alpha   90.00
_cell.angle_beta   90.00
_cell.angle_gamma   90.00
#
_symmetry.space_group_name_H-M   'P 1'
#
loop_
_entity.id
_entity.type
_entity.pdbx_description
1 polymer ?
#
loop_
_entity_poly.entity_id
_entity_poly.type
_entity_poly.pdbx_seq_one_letter_code
_entity_poly.pdbx_strand_id
1 'polypeptide(L)'
;MNVIRFSDLCAQGKAKRQRVFIRADLNVPQTDAGQITEDTRIRASVPCIQMALDAGAAVMVTSHLGRPIEGQFKPEDSLAPVAQRLSQLLGRDVPLLSNWVGGVQVAPGQVVLLENCRI
;
A
#
# COMPACT_ATOMS: atom_id res chain seq x y z
N MET A 1 -21.11 -7.63 13.54
CA MET A 1 -19.98 -8.34 12.92
C MET A 1 -18.84 -8.35 13.92
N ASN A 2 -18.39 -9.52 14.38
CA ASN A 2 -17.26 -9.63 15.30
C ASN A 2 -15.98 -9.72 14.46
N VAL A 3 -15.20 -8.64 14.43
CA VAL A 3 -13.96 -8.54 13.64
C VAL A 3 -12.81 -8.25 14.57
N ILE A 4 -11.68 -8.93 14.34
CA ILE A 4 -10.43 -8.61 15.02
C ILE A 4 -9.96 -7.24 14.50
N ARG A 5 -9.75 -6.29 15.40
CA ARG A 5 -9.22 -4.98 15.01
C ARG A 5 -7.70 -5.03 14.97
N PHE A 6 -7.13 -4.45 13.92
CA PHE A 6 -5.67 -4.42 13.77
C PHE A 6 -4.98 -3.65 14.90
N SER A 7 -5.63 -2.59 15.42
CA SER A 7 -5.16 -1.86 16.61
C SER A 7 -4.96 -2.77 17.83
N ASP A 8 -5.87 -3.72 18.03
CA ASP A 8 -5.83 -4.63 19.17
C ASP A 8 -4.68 -5.64 19.01
N LEU A 9 -4.44 -6.12 17.79
CA LEU A 9 -3.28 -6.96 17.47
C LEU A 9 -1.96 -6.21 17.68
N CYS A 10 -1.88 -4.94 17.29
CA CYS A 10 -0.71 -4.09 17.52
C CYS A 10 -0.48 -3.88 19.02
N ALA A 11 -1.52 -3.53 19.78
CA ALA A 11 -1.45 -3.34 21.23
C ALA A 11 -1.03 -4.62 21.98
N GLN A 12 -1.42 -5.80 21.47
CA GLN A 12 -1.00 -7.10 21.98
C GLN A 12 0.42 -7.52 21.55
N GLY A 13 1.13 -6.68 20.77
CA GLY A 13 2.46 -6.99 20.24
C GLY A 13 2.48 -8.06 19.15
N LYS A 14 1.32 -8.50 18.65
CA LYS A 14 1.20 -9.61 17.70
C LYS A 14 1.66 -9.24 16.29
N ALA A 15 1.75 -7.96 15.95
CA ALA A 15 2.25 -7.49 14.66
C ALA A 15 3.79 -7.43 14.59
N LYS A 16 4.50 -7.54 15.72
CA LYS A 16 5.96 -7.40 15.79
C LYS A 16 6.65 -8.51 14.99
N ARG A 17 7.53 -8.11 14.06
CA ARG A 17 8.25 -8.98 13.11
C ARG A 17 7.34 -9.84 12.23
N GLN A 18 6.04 -9.54 12.17
CA GLN A 18 5.12 -10.20 11.24
C GLN A 18 5.12 -9.50 9.90
N ARG A 19 4.77 -10.25 8.87
CA ARG A 19 4.44 -9.70 7.55
C ARG A 19 2.97 -9.29 7.56
N VAL A 20 2.69 -8.01 7.38
CA VAL A 20 1.32 -7.45 7.39
C VAL A 20 0.96 -7.02 5.98
N PHE A 21 -0.06 -7.67 5.42
CA PHE A 21 -0.63 -7.34 4.12
C PHE A 21 -1.85 -6.43 4.31
N ILE A 22 -1.78 -5.21 3.79
CA ILE A 22 -2.81 -4.18 3.93
C ILE A 22 -3.48 -3.95 2.58
N ARG A 23 -4.76 -4.31 2.47
CA ARG A 23 -5.61 -3.87 1.36
C ARG A 23 -6.13 -2.47 1.66
N ALA A 24 -5.59 -1.46 0.98
CA ALA A 24 -6.01 -0.06 1.11
C ALA A 24 -6.84 0.38 -0.10
N ASP A 25 -7.72 1.38 0.03
CA ASP A 25 -8.29 2.09 -1.11
C ASP A 25 -7.37 3.24 -1.48
N LEU A 26 -6.64 3.09 -2.58
CA LEU A 26 -5.72 4.07 -3.12
C LEU A 26 -6.12 4.47 -4.56
N ASN A 27 -7.37 4.18 -4.94
CA ASN A 27 -7.91 4.56 -6.23
C ASN A 27 -8.22 6.06 -6.20
N VAL A 28 -7.24 6.86 -6.61
CA VAL A 28 -7.29 8.32 -6.62
C VAL A 28 -7.42 8.87 -8.04
N PRO A 29 -8.11 10.01 -8.23
CA PRO A 29 -8.15 10.66 -9.53
C PRO A 29 -6.76 11.14 -9.96
N GLN A 30 -6.46 10.98 -11.24
CA GLN A 30 -5.22 11.43 -11.87
C GLN A 30 -5.54 12.25 -13.12
N THR A 31 -4.61 13.13 -13.51
CA THR A 31 -4.63 13.77 -14.83
C THR A 31 -4.20 12.78 -15.92
N ASP A 32 -4.38 13.15 -17.19
CA ASP A 32 -3.91 12.35 -18.34
C ASP A 32 -2.38 12.14 -18.33
N ALA A 33 -1.63 13.01 -17.63
CA ALA A 33 -0.19 12.89 -17.42
C ALA A 33 0.18 12.00 -16.22
N GLY A 34 -0.80 11.36 -15.56
CA GLY A 34 -0.60 10.48 -14.41
C GLY A 34 -0.38 11.20 -13.07
N GLN A 35 -0.65 12.52 -12.99
CA GLN A 35 -0.47 13.28 -11.76
C GLN A 35 -1.70 13.16 -10.87
N ILE A 36 -1.50 12.85 -9.59
CA ILE A 36 -2.58 12.76 -8.59
C ILE A 36 -3.16 14.17 -8.36
N THR A 37 -4.47 14.33 -8.59
CA THR A 37 -5.17 15.61 -8.38
C THR A 37 -5.78 15.72 -6.98
N GLU A 38 -6.06 14.58 -6.34
CA GLU A 38 -6.65 14.49 -5.02
C GLU A 38 -6.11 13.23 -4.30
N ASP A 39 -5.56 13.39 -3.11
CA ASP A 39 -4.85 12.34 -2.37
C ASP A 39 -5.45 12.00 -1.00
N THR A 40 -6.70 12.38 -0.72
CA THR A 40 -7.39 12.13 0.57
C THR A 40 -7.43 10.65 0.90
N ARG A 41 -7.64 9.78 -0.09
CA ARG A 41 -7.62 8.32 0.10
C ARG A 41 -6.24 7.79 0.52
N ILE A 42 -5.18 8.38 -0.02
CA ILE A 42 -3.81 8.05 0.35
C ILE A 42 -3.55 8.49 1.79
N ARG A 43 -3.85 9.76 2.12
CA ARG A 43 -3.71 10.30 3.48
C ARG A 43 -4.50 9.50 4.51
N ALA A 44 -5.71 9.06 4.18
CA ALA A 44 -6.56 8.26 5.07
C ALA A 44 -5.95 6.87 5.38
N SER A 45 -5.11 6.34 4.48
CA SER A 45 -4.45 5.03 4.66
C SER A 45 -3.15 5.12 5.49
N VAL A 46 -2.51 6.30 5.54
CA VAL A 46 -1.23 6.52 6.21
C VAL A 46 -1.24 6.10 7.70
N PRO A 47 -2.25 6.43 8.53
CA PRO A 47 -2.23 6.06 9.95
C PRO A 47 -2.16 4.55 10.19
N CYS A 48 -2.81 3.74 9.35
CA CYS A 48 -2.77 2.27 9.47
C CYS A 48 -1.40 1.71 9.09
N ILE A 49 -0.80 2.25 8.02
CA ILE A 49 0.55 1.87 7.57
C ILE A 49 1.58 2.24 8.64
N GLN A 50 1.50 3.45 9.18
CA GLN A 50 2.38 3.93 10.25
C GLN A 50 2.24 3.06 11.51
N MET A 51 1.01 2.74 11.93
CA MET A 51 0.76 1.84 13.07
C MET A 51 1.42 0.46 12.88
N ALA A 52 1.36 -0.11 11.67
CA ALA A 52 2.01 -1.39 11.39
C ALA A 52 3.54 -1.28 11.47
N LEU A 53 4.11 -0.20 10.92
CA LEU A 53 5.55 0.08 10.98
C LEU A 53 6.02 0.28 12.42
N ASP A 54 5.30 1.08 13.21
CA ASP A 54 5.61 1.36 14.62
C ASP A 54 5.51 0.11 15.49
N ALA A 55 4.59 -0.81 15.16
CA ALA A 55 4.50 -2.12 15.78
C ALA A 55 5.65 -3.07 15.39
N GLY A 56 6.53 -2.67 14.48
CA GLY A 56 7.68 -3.43 14.01
C GLY A 56 7.34 -4.50 12.97
N ALA A 57 6.28 -4.32 12.20
CA ALA A 57 5.90 -5.22 11.11
C ALA A 57 6.71 -4.97 9.83
N ALA A 58 6.72 -5.97 8.95
CA ALA A 58 7.12 -5.84 7.55
C ALA A 58 5.86 -5.62 6.71
N VAL A 59 5.70 -4.43 6.11
CA VAL A 59 4.41 -3.97 5.58
C VAL A 59 4.35 -4.10 4.06
N MET A 60 3.29 -4.73 3.56
CA MET A 60 2.96 -4.76 2.14
C MET A 60 1.60 -4.12 1.97
N VAL A 61 1.51 -3.06 1.18
CA VAL A 61 0.25 -2.40 0.85
C VAL A 61 -0.13 -2.82 -0.56
N THR A 62 -1.40 -3.10 -0.81
CA THR A 62 -1.92 -3.28 -2.17
C THR A 62 -3.18 -2.46 -2.37
N SER A 63 -3.42 -2.06 -3.61
CA SER A 63 -4.66 -1.47 -4.02
C SER A 63 -4.98 -1.77 -5.48
N HIS A 64 -6.12 -1.25 -5.90
CA HIS A 64 -6.49 -1.15 -7.30
C HIS A 64 -6.43 0.31 -7.71
N LEU A 65 -6.18 0.55 -9.00
CA LEU A 65 -6.38 1.84 -9.64
C LEU A 65 -7.24 1.61 -10.88
N GLY A 66 -8.28 2.43 -11.06
CA GLY A 66 -9.15 2.34 -12.23
C GLY A 66 -9.78 0.96 -12.45
N ARG A 67 -9.95 0.62 -13.73
CA ARG A 67 -10.52 -0.65 -14.21
C ARG A 67 -9.68 -1.16 -15.41
N PRO A 68 -8.42 -1.56 -15.18
CA PRO A 68 -7.59 -2.15 -16.22
C PRO A 68 -8.24 -3.41 -16.80
N ILE A 69 -7.81 -3.77 -18.00
CA ILE A 69 -8.10 -5.07 -18.57
C ILE A 69 -7.05 -6.05 -18.03
N GLU A 70 -7.51 -7.14 -17.42
CA GLU A 70 -6.63 -8.18 -16.87
C GLU A 70 -5.64 -8.68 -17.94
N GLY A 71 -4.37 -8.80 -17.55
CA GLY A 71 -3.27 -9.20 -18.41
C GLY A 71 -2.74 -8.11 -19.35
N GLN A 72 -3.31 -6.90 -19.34
CA GLN A 72 -2.85 -5.78 -20.16
C GLN A 72 -2.35 -4.63 -19.29
N PHE A 73 -1.04 -4.60 -19.04
CA PHE A 73 -0.40 -3.49 -18.35
C PHE A 73 -0.40 -2.24 -19.24
N LYS A 74 -0.97 -1.15 -18.72
CA LYS A 74 -0.77 0.20 -19.25
C LYS A 74 -0.11 1.08 -18.20
N PRO A 75 0.78 2.01 -18.59
CA PRO A 75 1.41 2.93 -17.64
C PRO A 75 0.41 3.73 -16.78
N GLU A 76 -0.75 4.08 -17.34
CA GLU A 76 -1.85 4.78 -16.66
C GLU A 76 -2.53 3.96 -15.54
N ASP A 77 -2.41 2.63 -15.59
CA ASP A 77 -2.96 1.73 -14.57
C ASP A 77 -1.99 1.48 -13.41
N SER A 78 -0.76 2.00 -13.48
CA SER A 78 0.27 1.78 -12.47
C SER A 78 0.03 2.60 -11.19
N LEU A 79 0.36 1.99 -10.06
CA LEU A 79 0.38 2.66 -8.75
C LEU A 79 1.67 3.48 -8.50
N ALA A 80 2.56 3.64 -9.48
CA ALA A 80 3.81 4.40 -9.32
C ALA A 80 3.62 5.83 -8.77
N PRO A 81 2.67 6.65 -9.25
CA PRO A 81 2.41 7.96 -8.66
C PRO A 81 1.97 7.87 -7.19
N VAL A 82 1.24 6.81 -6.85
CA VAL A 82 0.76 6.57 -5.48
C VAL A 82 1.89 6.13 -4.55
N ALA A 83 2.81 5.27 -5.02
CA ALA A 83 4.01 4.91 -4.29
C ALA A 83 4.83 6.15 -3.94
N GLN A 84 5.08 7.03 -4.92
CA GLN A 84 5.79 8.28 -4.71
C GLN A 84 5.10 9.17 -3.67
N ARG A 85 3.77 9.29 -3.75
CA ARG A 85 3.01 10.10 -2.78
C ARG A 85 3.02 9.50 -1.37
N LEU A 86 2.91 8.18 -1.24
CA LEU A 86 3.06 7.48 0.04
C LEU A 86 4.45 7.72 0.65
N SER A 87 5.50 7.66 -0.17
CA SER A 87 6.88 7.94 0.28
C SER A 87 7.01 9.33 0.90
N GLN A 88 6.42 10.34 0.24
CA GLN A 88 6.40 11.71 0.75
C GLN A 88 5.66 11.82 2.09
N LEU A 89 4.48 11.21 2.20
CA LEU A 89 3.64 11.30 3.39
C LEU A 89 4.22 10.54 4.59
N LEU A 90 4.92 9.42 4.34
CA LEU A 90 5.56 8.61 5.39
C LEU A 90 6.99 9.08 5.71
N GLY A 91 7.56 9.99 4.90
CA GLY A 91 8.94 10.46 5.06
C GLY A 91 9.98 9.36 4.88
N ARG A 92 9.71 8.36 4.03
CA ARG A 92 10.59 7.21 3.77
C ARG A 92 10.34 6.62 2.39
N ASP A 93 11.27 5.80 1.93
CA ASP A 93 11.12 5.10 0.66
C ASP A 93 10.00 4.04 0.74
N VAL A 94 9.17 3.99 -0.30
CA VAL A 94 8.07 3.04 -0.51
C VAL A 94 8.20 2.53 -1.95
N PRO A 95 9.03 1.51 -2.19
CA PRO A 95 9.21 0.99 -3.54
C PRO A 95 7.93 0.32 -4.03
N LEU A 96 7.66 0.46 -5.34
CA LEU A 96 6.60 -0.26 -6.03
C LEU A 96 7.14 -1.59 -6.54
N LEU A 97 6.48 -2.69 -6.19
CA LEU A 97 6.87 -4.04 -6.61
C LEU A 97 5.80 -4.65 -7.53
N SER A 98 6.21 -4.97 -8.76
CA SER A 98 5.41 -5.71 -9.73
C SER A 98 5.55 -7.23 -9.54
N ASN A 99 4.67 -8.03 -10.15
CA ASN A 99 4.73 -9.51 -10.16
C ASN A 99 4.83 -10.14 -8.76
N TRP A 100 4.11 -9.58 -7.79
CA TRP A 100 4.28 -9.87 -6.37
C TRP A 100 3.54 -11.13 -5.86
N VAL A 101 2.70 -11.76 -6.69
CA VAL A 101 1.92 -12.96 -6.31
C VAL A 101 2.83 -14.13 -5.95
N GLY A 102 4.02 -14.22 -6.56
CA GLY A 102 5.06 -15.21 -6.24
C GLY A 102 5.81 -14.94 -4.93
N GLY A 103 5.49 -13.84 -4.23
CA GLY A 103 6.15 -13.41 -3.01
C GLY A 103 7.04 -12.19 -3.22
N VAL A 104 7.23 -11.45 -2.13
CA VAL A 104 8.09 -10.25 -2.09
C VAL A 104 8.99 -10.28 -0.86
N GLN A 105 10.17 -9.67 -0.99
CA GLN A 105 11.08 -9.46 0.13
C GLN A 105 10.79 -8.11 0.78
N VAL A 106 10.51 -8.14 2.09
CA VAL A 106 10.28 -6.96 2.91
C VAL A 106 10.70 -7.30 4.34
N ALA A 107 11.59 -6.50 4.91
CA ALA A 107 12.08 -6.68 6.27
C ALA A 107 11.18 -5.97 7.29
N PRO A 108 11.18 -6.40 8.57
CA PRO A 108 10.54 -5.64 9.65
C PRO A 108 10.99 -4.17 9.65
N GLY A 109 10.03 -3.25 9.75
CA GLY A 109 10.26 -1.81 9.69
C GLY A 109 10.30 -1.23 8.27
N GLN A 110 10.17 -2.06 7.23
CA GLN A 110 10.02 -1.61 5.83
C GLN A 110 8.57 -1.66 5.37
N VAL A 111 8.28 -0.87 4.34
CA VAL A 111 7.00 -0.84 3.64
C VAL A 111 7.25 -0.92 2.14
N VAL A 112 6.42 -1.67 1.44
CA VAL A 112 6.40 -1.73 -0.03
C VAL A 112 4.97 -1.53 -0.52
N LEU A 113 4.80 -0.87 -1.67
CA LEU A 113 3.54 -0.87 -2.40
C LEU A 113 3.60 -1.97 -3.46
N LEU A 114 2.58 -2.81 -3.49
CA LEU A 114 2.41 -3.85 -4.49
C LEU A 114 1.64 -3.27 -5.67
N GLU A 115 2.10 -3.55 -6.89
CA GLU A 115 1.46 -3.05 -8.11
C GLU A 115 -0.02 -3.46 -8.20
N ASN A 116 -0.78 -2.66 -8.95
CA ASN A 116 -2.24 -2.71 -9.09
C ASN A 116 -2.76 -4.16 -9.19
N CYS A 117 -3.57 -4.55 -8.20
CA CYS A 117 -4.05 -5.92 -8.05
C CYS A 117 -5.11 -6.34 -9.10
N ARG A 118 -5.43 -5.48 -10.07
CA ARG A 118 -6.37 -5.75 -11.16
C ARG A 118 -5.69 -5.93 -12.52
N ILE A 119 -4.37 -5.76 -12.58
CA ILE A 119 -3.57 -6.01 -13.79
C ILE A 119 -3.35 -7.51 -13.93
#